data_AF-A0A965UWR3-F1
#
_entry.id   AF-A0A965UWR3-F1
#
_cell.length_a   1.000
_cell.length_b   1.000
_cell.length_c   1.000
_cell.angle_alpha   90.00
_cell.angle_beta   90.00
_cell.angle_gamma   90.00
#
_symmetry.space_group_name_H-M   'P 1'
#
loop_
_entity.id
_entity.type
_entity.pdbx_description
1 polymer ?
#
loop_
_entity_poly.entity_id
_entity_poly.type
_entity_poly.pdbx_seq_one_letter_code
_entity_poly.pdbx_strand_id
1 'polypeptide(L)'
;MPSEQMPYQGRGERIVTPRGTRVQSSDPLIQFAANNTLNWEARRDRSGNIAVYSLPSGDMGGSYEVAGINDRYHPEAAKRIASLPPEQRDQAAAEYIRSFTAPAVDLLPDKLKGFAQDMAFNRGIGGMTKYMQQGLNSLGVNVKIDGALGKNTLTAISSVDPIKLMQAASMAQKSDEEAKAKANPDRVKFLPGLNNRINNRLDAGIKYAMGIKPGPNTSVKDSMPIIPGQEQMQEQKPNNEFQGGLAMGVSRVPYATMPEEGTLPFIPGIEPAPPKEPDEFMPRPIGLG
;
A
#
# COMPACT_ATOMS: atom_id res chain seq x y z
N MET A 1 -41.54 -1.24 -22.48
CA MET A 1 -40.75 0.00 -22.61
C MET A 1 -39.30 -0.42 -22.84
N PRO A 2 -38.67 -0.09 -23.99
CA PRO A 2 -37.29 -0.45 -24.28
C PRO A 2 -36.29 0.42 -23.51
N SER A 3 -35.12 -0.14 -23.22
CA SER A 3 -34.08 0.32 -22.28
C SER A 3 -33.24 1.52 -22.72
N GLU A 4 -33.73 2.37 -23.62
CA GLU A 4 -32.91 3.38 -24.34
C GLU A 4 -33.06 4.84 -23.84
N GLN A 5 -33.62 5.08 -22.65
CA GLN A 5 -33.83 6.47 -22.15
C GLN A 5 -33.43 6.70 -20.69
N MET A 6 -32.35 6.09 -20.21
CA MET A 6 -31.77 6.48 -18.92
C MET A 6 -30.43 7.20 -19.19
N PRO A 7 -30.33 8.52 -18.98
CA PRO A 7 -29.06 9.23 -19.15
C PRO A 7 -28.03 8.70 -18.16
N TYR A 8 -26.89 8.24 -18.67
CA TYR A 8 -25.73 7.85 -17.87
C TYR A 8 -25.23 9.07 -17.09
N GLN A 9 -25.58 9.14 -15.81
CA GLN A 9 -24.97 10.06 -14.87
C GLN A 9 -23.55 9.54 -14.61
N GLY A 10 -22.55 10.28 -15.07
CA GLY A 10 -21.14 9.89 -15.01
C GLY A 10 -20.70 9.41 -13.63
N ARG A 11 -19.56 8.70 -13.58
CA ARG A 11 -18.96 8.17 -12.34
C ARG A 11 -18.89 9.26 -11.28
N GLY A 12 -19.84 9.26 -10.35
CA GLY A 12 -19.74 10.07 -9.15
C GLY A 12 -18.46 9.67 -8.44
N GLU A 13 -17.55 10.61 -8.25
CA GLU A 13 -16.42 10.42 -7.34
C GLU A 13 -16.99 10.02 -5.98
N ARG A 14 -16.91 8.73 -5.66
CA ARG A 14 -17.15 8.28 -4.29
C ARG A 14 -16.01 8.86 -3.47
N ILE A 15 -16.31 9.96 -2.78
CA ILE A 15 -15.55 10.38 -1.61
C ILE A 15 -15.74 9.26 -0.59
N VAL A 16 -14.87 8.25 -0.63
CA VAL A 16 -14.74 7.29 0.45
C VAL A 16 -14.14 8.08 1.60
N THR A 17 -15.00 8.60 2.48
CA THR A 17 -14.53 9.19 3.73
C THR A 17 -13.92 8.03 4.51
N PRO A 18 -12.59 8.00 4.75
CA PRO A 18 -11.98 6.94 5.52
C PRO A 18 -12.53 7.08 6.94
N ARG A 19 -13.46 6.21 7.34
CA ARG A 19 -13.89 6.16 8.73
C ARG A 19 -12.69 5.62 9.50
N GLY A 20 -12.09 6.47 10.34
CA GLY A 20 -10.90 6.12 11.11
C GLY A 20 -11.08 4.78 11.83
N THR A 21 -10.07 3.93 11.70
CA THR A 21 -9.96 2.61 12.33
C THR A 21 -10.22 2.74 13.84
N ARG A 22 -11.11 1.93 14.39
CA ARG A 22 -11.53 2.04 15.80
C ARG A 22 -10.56 1.29 16.70
N VAL A 23 -9.45 1.93 17.04
CA VAL A 23 -8.39 1.33 17.87
C VAL A 23 -8.09 2.20 19.09
N GLN A 24 -8.23 1.61 20.27
CA GLN A 24 -7.91 2.23 21.55
C GLN A 24 -6.59 1.64 22.06
N SER A 25 -5.50 2.38 21.85
CA SER A 25 -4.17 1.97 22.33
C SER A 25 -3.26 3.19 22.47
N SER A 26 -2.42 3.19 23.50
CA SER A 26 -1.32 4.14 23.66
C SER A 26 -0.04 3.72 22.94
N ASP A 27 0.03 2.48 22.41
CA ASP A 27 1.17 2.03 21.62
C ASP A 27 1.13 2.74 20.24
N PRO A 28 2.14 3.57 19.91
CA PRO A 28 2.17 4.32 18.67
C PRO A 28 2.25 3.41 17.43
N LEU A 29 2.75 2.17 17.57
CA LEU A 29 2.82 1.21 16.48
C LEU A 29 1.50 0.47 16.27
N ILE A 30 0.70 0.25 17.31
CA ILE A 30 -0.69 -0.20 17.15
C ILE A 30 -1.50 0.88 16.43
N GLN A 31 -1.34 2.15 16.83
CA GLN A 31 -1.95 3.29 16.14
C GLN A 31 -1.47 3.43 14.69
N PHE A 32 -0.18 3.16 14.42
CA PHE A 32 0.36 3.16 13.07
C PHE A 32 -0.28 2.07 12.21
N ALA A 33 -0.35 0.82 12.70
CA ALA A 33 -0.98 -0.29 12.00
C ALA A 33 -2.45 0.02 11.70
N ALA A 34 -3.18 0.54 12.69
CA ALA A 34 -4.58 0.90 12.56
C ALA A 34 -4.80 1.95 11.47
N ASN A 35 -4.07 3.07 11.54
CA ASN A 35 -4.31 4.22 10.67
C ASN A 35 -3.76 4.05 9.24
N ASN A 36 -2.85 3.08 9.02
CA ASN A 36 -2.14 2.91 7.76
C ASN A 36 -2.29 1.49 7.23
N THR A 37 -1.60 0.51 7.82
CA THR A 37 -1.53 -0.87 7.32
C THR A 37 -2.92 -1.47 7.12
N LEU A 38 -3.80 -1.39 8.13
CA LEU A 38 -5.17 -1.91 8.01
C LEU A 38 -5.99 -1.14 6.97
N ASN A 39 -5.80 0.16 6.82
CA ASN A 39 -6.55 0.93 5.82
C ASN A 39 -6.13 0.60 4.39
N TRP A 40 -4.90 0.15 4.19
CA TRP A 40 -4.40 -0.27 2.88
C TRP A 40 -4.69 -1.75 2.57
N GLU A 41 -4.81 -2.61 3.58
CA GLU A 41 -5.08 -4.05 3.44
C GLU A 41 -6.57 -4.43 3.54
N ALA A 42 -7.31 -3.77 4.43
CA ALA A 42 -8.62 -4.25 4.84
C ALA A 42 -9.69 -3.97 3.79
N ARG A 43 -10.41 -5.04 3.44
CA ARG A 43 -11.76 -4.91 2.89
C ARG A 43 -12.71 -4.58 4.04
N ARG A 44 -13.61 -3.63 3.83
CA ARG A 44 -14.58 -3.21 4.83
C ARG A 44 -16.01 -3.52 4.37
N ASP A 45 -16.86 -3.90 5.33
CA ASP A 45 -18.29 -4.07 5.12
C ASP A 45 -19.00 -2.71 4.94
N ARG A 46 -20.31 -2.74 4.68
CA ARG A 46 -21.12 -1.50 4.50
C ARG A 46 -21.16 -0.62 5.75
N SER A 47 -20.89 -1.19 6.92
CA SER A 47 -20.85 -0.48 8.21
C SER A 47 -19.46 0.10 8.51
N GLY A 48 -18.46 -0.24 7.69
CA GLY A 48 -17.05 0.18 7.81
C GLY A 48 -16.18 -0.75 8.64
N ASN A 49 -16.67 -1.92 9.06
CA ASN A 49 -15.87 -2.87 9.83
C ASN A 49 -15.04 -3.77 8.89
N ILE A 50 -13.93 -4.32 9.39
CA ILE A 50 -13.13 -5.28 8.61
C ILE A 50 -13.98 -6.49 8.25
N ALA A 51 -14.07 -6.78 6.95
CA ALA A 51 -14.74 -7.95 6.43
C ALA A 51 -13.80 -9.16 6.43
N VAL A 52 -14.38 -10.34 6.64
CA VAL A 52 -13.72 -11.61 6.31
C VAL A 52 -13.94 -11.84 4.82
N TYR A 53 -12.86 -12.08 4.09
CA TYR A 53 -12.92 -12.21 2.64
C TYR A 53 -12.42 -13.58 2.19
N SER A 54 -13.22 -14.27 1.38
CA SER A 54 -12.82 -15.53 0.75
C SER A 54 -11.86 -15.25 -0.40
N LEU A 55 -10.70 -15.89 -0.37
CA LEU A 55 -9.70 -15.77 -1.43
C LEU A 55 -10.10 -16.64 -2.62
N PRO A 56 -9.92 -16.17 -3.86
CA PRO A 56 -10.10 -17.00 -5.04
C PRO A 56 -9.17 -18.21 -5.03
N SER A 57 -9.60 -19.33 -5.61
CA SER A 57 -8.73 -20.49 -5.80
C SER A 57 -7.49 -20.13 -6.63
N GLY A 58 -6.31 -20.59 -6.21
CA GLY A 58 -5.03 -20.26 -6.82
C GLY A 58 -4.38 -18.97 -6.29
N ASP A 59 -5.08 -18.21 -5.45
CA ASP A 59 -4.44 -17.17 -4.66
C ASP A 59 -3.55 -17.81 -3.59
N MET A 60 -2.30 -17.36 -3.49
CA MET A 60 -1.30 -18.00 -2.65
C MET A 60 -1.55 -17.77 -1.15
N GLY A 61 -2.58 -17.02 -0.76
CA GLY A 61 -2.94 -16.72 0.62
C GLY A 61 -3.77 -17.80 1.35
N GLY A 62 -4.30 -18.82 0.67
CA GLY A 62 -5.16 -19.83 1.29
C GLY A 62 -6.63 -19.64 0.93
N SER A 63 -7.54 -19.86 1.88
CA SER A 63 -9.00 -19.84 1.63
C SER A 63 -9.66 -18.52 2.00
N TYR A 64 -9.13 -17.79 2.99
CA TYR A 64 -9.69 -16.51 3.42
C TYR A 64 -8.64 -15.62 4.09
N GLU A 65 -8.97 -14.33 4.19
CA GLU A 65 -8.18 -13.33 4.91
C GLU A 65 -9.05 -12.37 5.73
N VAL A 66 -8.41 -11.74 6.71
CA VAL A 66 -8.96 -10.61 7.47
C VAL A 66 -7.89 -9.52 7.52
N ALA A 67 -8.02 -8.50 6.66
CA ALA A 67 -7.05 -7.40 6.52
C ALA A 67 -5.60 -7.85 6.26
N GLY A 68 -5.40 -8.67 5.22
CA GLY A 68 -4.09 -9.22 4.84
C GLY A 68 -3.60 -10.36 5.75
N ILE A 69 -4.29 -10.66 6.85
CA ILE A 69 -4.01 -11.80 7.73
C ILE A 69 -4.74 -13.03 7.18
N ASN A 70 -4.03 -13.87 6.42
CA ASN A 70 -4.61 -15.03 5.75
C ASN A 70 -4.38 -16.36 6.51
N ASP A 71 -5.19 -17.36 6.19
CA ASP A 71 -5.19 -18.65 6.87
C ASP A 71 -4.03 -19.57 6.48
N ARG A 72 -3.30 -19.29 5.39
CA ARG A 72 -2.10 -20.07 5.03
C ARG A 72 -0.88 -19.70 5.87
N TYR A 73 -0.59 -18.41 6.00
CA TYR A 73 0.62 -17.91 6.64
C TYR A 73 0.39 -17.52 8.11
N HIS A 74 -0.87 -17.23 8.48
CA HIS A 74 -1.26 -16.81 9.82
C HIS A 74 -2.51 -17.56 10.32
N PRO A 75 -2.54 -18.91 10.26
CA PRO A 75 -3.77 -19.71 10.45
C PRO A 75 -4.51 -19.40 11.75
N GLU A 76 -3.80 -19.42 12.88
CA GLU A 76 -4.41 -19.20 14.19
C GLU A 76 -4.93 -17.76 14.37
N ALA A 77 -4.19 -16.78 13.83
CA ALA A 77 -4.58 -15.38 13.90
C ALA A 77 -5.77 -15.07 12.99
N ALA A 78 -5.74 -15.55 11.75
CA ALA A 78 -6.83 -15.41 10.80
C ALA A 78 -8.12 -16.01 11.37
N LYS A 79 -8.05 -17.23 11.91
CA LYS A 79 -9.18 -17.91 12.55
C LYS A 79 -9.73 -17.14 13.74
N ARG A 80 -8.84 -16.72 14.66
CA ARG A 80 -9.24 -15.97 15.85
C ARG A 80 -9.94 -14.66 15.48
N ILE A 81 -9.34 -13.86 14.59
CA ILE A 81 -9.85 -12.53 14.24
C ILE A 81 -11.14 -12.64 13.42
N ALA A 82 -11.23 -13.59 12.48
CA ALA A 82 -12.45 -13.83 11.72
C ALA A 82 -13.65 -14.19 12.60
N SER A 83 -13.40 -14.88 13.72
CA SER A 83 -14.42 -15.31 14.67
C SER A 83 -14.92 -14.18 15.60
N LEU A 84 -14.26 -13.03 15.62
CA LEU A 84 -14.67 -11.89 16.44
C LEU A 84 -15.87 -11.14 15.83
N PRO A 85 -16.69 -10.48 16.66
CA PRO A 85 -17.64 -9.48 16.20
C PRO A 85 -16.96 -8.43 15.30
N PRO A 86 -17.59 -7.98 14.19
CA PRO A 86 -16.97 -7.10 13.21
C PRO A 86 -16.30 -5.85 13.82
N GLU A 87 -16.93 -5.24 14.82
CA GLU A 87 -16.47 -4.04 15.49
C GLU A 87 -15.19 -4.23 16.32
N GLN A 88 -14.81 -5.46 16.65
CA GLN A 88 -13.61 -5.79 17.42
C GLN A 88 -12.39 -6.13 16.53
N ARG A 89 -12.62 -6.32 15.22
CA ARG A 89 -11.57 -6.81 14.30
C ARG A 89 -10.47 -5.79 14.05
N ASP A 90 -10.80 -4.49 14.00
CA ASP A 90 -9.82 -3.40 13.85
C ASP A 90 -8.73 -3.49 14.94
N GLN A 91 -9.14 -3.56 16.21
CA GLN A 91 -8.25 -3.68 17.36
C GLN A 91 -7.42 -4.97 17.29
N ALA A 92 -8.09 -6.11 17.13
CA ALA A 92 -7.43 -7.41 17.16
C ALA A 92 -6.42 -7.60 16.01
N ALA A 93 -6.70 -7.03 14.83
CA ALA A 93 -5.79 -7.07 13.69
C ALA A 93 -4.58 -6.15 13.91
N ALA A 94 -4.78 -4.94 14.44
CA ALA A 94 -3.68 -4.01 14.72
C ALA A 94 -2.73 -4.57 15.80
N GLU A 95 -3.28 -5.15 16.87
CA GLU A 95 -2.51 -5.84 17.91
C GLU A 95 -1.74 -7.03 17.36
N TYR A 96 -2.37 -7.81 16.46
CA TYR A 96 -1.70 -8.92 15.82
C TYR A 96 -0.49 -8.46 15.00
N ILE A 97 -0.67 -7.46 14.12
CA ILE A 97 0.43 -6.90 13.31
C ILE A 97 1.57 -6.44 14.20
N ARG A 98 1.26 -5.72 15.29
CA ARG A 98 2.26 -5.28 16.26
C ARG A 98 3.02 -6.46 16.87
N SER A 99 2.31 -7.48 17.36
CA SER A 99 2.91 -8.65 18.02
C SER A 99 3.76 -9.50 17.06
N PHE A 100 3.27 -9.70 15.83
CA PHE A 100 3.94 -10.49 14.80
C PHE A 100 5.27 -9.88 14.40
N THR A 101 5.33 -8.55 14.31
CA THR A 101 6.52 -7.83 13.85
C THR A 101 7.49 -7.44 14.96
N ALA A 102 7.04 -7.46 16.23
CA ALA A 102 7.83 -7.08 17.40
C ALA A 102 9.22 -7.70 17.49
N PRO A 103 9.44 -9.01 17.19
CA PRO A 103 10.76 -9.64 17.33
C PRO A 103 11.88 -8.96 16.52
N ALA A 104 11.53 -8.27 15.43
CA ALA A 104 12.48 -7.53 14.61
C ALA A 104 12.35 -6.01 14.79
N VAL A 105 11.12 -5.50 14.81
CA VAL A 105 10.85 -4.04 14.84
C VAL A 105 11.33 -3.40 16.14
N ASP A 106 11.27 -4.12 17.27
CA ASP A 106 11.64 -3.56 18.57
C ASP A 106 13.14 -3.33 18.71
N LEU A 107 13.95 -4.00 17.88
CA LEU A 107 15.40 -3.85 17.82
C LEU A 107 15.84 -2.61 17.03
N LEU A 108 14.94 -2.00 16.27
CA LEU A 108 15.25 -0.87 15.39
C LEU A 108 15.19 0.47 16.14
N PRO A 109 15.92 1.50 15.65
CA PRO A 109 15.73 2.87 16.09
C PRO A 109 14.26 3.31 16.00
N ASP A 110 13.76 4.03 17.00
CA ASP A 110 12.34 4.38 17.11
C ASP A 110 11.78 4.99 15.83
N LYS A 111 12.52 5.93 15.21
CA LYS A 111 12.12 6.60 13.96
C LYS A 111 11.82 5.63 12.81
N LEU A 112 12.41 4.44 12.78
CA LEU A 112 12.20 3.45 11.72
C LEU A 112 11.01 2.52 11.96
N LYS A 113 10.51 2.42 13.20
CA LYS A 113 9.63 1.33 13.61
C LYS A 113 8.31 1.28 12.83
N GLY A 114 7.66 2.42 12.58
CA GLY A 114 6.42 2.46 11.78
C GLY A 114 6.61 1.94 10.35
N PHE A 115 7.64 2.45 9.66
CA PHE A 115 8.02 2.00 8.31
C PHE A 115 8.36 0.50 8.29
N ALA A 116 9.19 0.06 9.26
CA ALA A 116 9.64 -1.31 9.37
C ALA A 116 8.50 -2.28 9.68
N GLN A 117 7.55 -1.91 10.52
CA GLN A 117 6.39 -2.74 10.86
C GLN A 117 5.55 -3.07 9.63
N ASP A 118 5.17 -2.07 8.83
CA ASP A 118 4.40 -2.34 7.60
C ASP A 118 5.22 -3.16 6.59
N MET A 119 6.51 -2.88 6.44
CA MET A 119 7.37 -3.66 5.56
C MET A 119 7.51 -5.12 6.03
N ALA A 120 7.70 -5.36 7.33
CA ALA A 120 7.83 -6.69 7.92
C ALA A 120 6.52 -7.48 7.84
N PHE A 121 5.38 -6.84 8.03
CA PHE A 121 4.10 -7.50 7.88
C PHE A 121 3.87 -7.94 6.42
N ASN A 122 4.12 -7.05 5.46
CA ASN A 122 3.83 -7.31 4.06
C ASN A 122 4.85 -8.24 3.38
N ARG A 123 6.12 -8.25 3.82
CA ARG A 123 7.22 -8.96 3.15
C ARG A 123 7.93 -9.97 4.04
N GLY A 124 7.42 -10.17 5.24
CA GLY A 124 8.13 -10.90 6.29
C GLY A 124 9.35 -10.12 6.80
N ILE A 125 9.83 -10.54 7.97
CA ILE A 125 11.02 -9.97 8.61
C ILE A 125 12.26 -10.11 7.72
N GLY A 126 12.41 -11.25 7.04
CA GLY A 126 13.53 -11.49 6.12
C GLY A 126 13.50 -10.56 4.89
N GLY A 127 12.31 -10.36 4.30
CA GLY A 127 12.14 -9.44 3.17
C GLY A 127 12.41 -7.99 3.57
N MET A 128 11.87 -7.54 4.71
CA MET A 128 12.18 -6.23 5.28
C MET A 128 13.69 -6.04 5.45
N THR A 129 14.34 -7.02 6.06
CA THR A 129 15.77 -6.94 6.35
C THR A 129 16.61 -6.88 5.08
N LYS A 130 16.27 -7.66 4.04
CA LYS A 130 16.96 -7.61 2.74
C LYS A 130 16.88 -6.22 2.11
N TYR A 131 15.71 -5.60 2.09
CA TYR A 131 15.56 -4.26 1.51
C TYR A 131 16.28 -3.19 2.35
N MET A 132 16.32 -3.32 3.67
CA MET A 132 17.14 -2.45 4.52
C MET A 132 18.65 -2.64 4.25
N GLN A 133 19.14 -3.88 4.12
CA GLN A 133 20.54 -4.18 3.79
C GLN A 133 20.92 -3.64 2.40
N GLN A 134 20.05 -3.79 1.41
CA GLN A 134 20.24 -3.18 0.08
C GLN A 134 20.26 -1.66 0.15
N GLY A 135 19.36 -1.06 0.93
CA GLY A 135 19.32 0.37 1.18
C GLY A 135 20.63 0.87 1.81
N LEU A 136 21.14 0.18 2.85
CA LEU A 136 22.43 0.48 3.47
C LEU A 136 23.57 0.45 2.46
N ASN A 137 23.64 -0.59 1.63
CA ASN A 137 24.69 -0.70 0.61
C ASN A 137 24.62 0.46 -0.39
N SER A 138 23.42 0.90 -0.79
CA SER A 138 23.25 2.06 -1.68
C SER A 138 23.66 3.39 -1.04
N LEU A 139 23.64 3.47 0.31
CA LEU A 139 24.13 4.60 1.09
C LEU A 139 25.64 4.50 1.40
N GLY A 140 26.35 3.51 0.83
CA GLY A 140 27.78 3.30 1.01
C GLY A 140 28.15 2.50 2.26
N VAL A 141 27.17 1.96 3.00
CA VAL A 141 27.43 1.12 4.17
C VAL A 141 27.39 -0.35 3.75
N ASN A 142 28.57 -0.94 3.53
CA ASN A 142 28.68 -2.29 3.01
C ASN A 142 28.30 -3.35 4.06
N VAL A 143 27.12 -3.95 3.88
CA VAL A 143 26.61 -5.09 4.63
C VAL A 143 26.23 -6.24 3.70
N LYS A 144 26.31 -7.46 4.22
CA LYS A 144 25.83 -8.64 3.49
C LYS A 144 24.30 -8.59 3.35
N ILE A 145 23.79 -8.89 2.17
CA ILE A 145 22.34 -9.00 1.90
C ILE A 145 21.91 -10.45 2.10
N ASP A 146 21.61 -10.83 3.34
CA ASP A 146 21.19 -12.19 3.71
C ASP A 146 19.78 -12.25 4.33
N GLY A 147 19.18 -11.11 4.63
CA GLY A 147 17.87 -11.03 5.29
C GLY A 147 17.90 -11.36 6.78
N ALA A 148 19.08 -11.50 7.39
CA ALA A 148 19.22 -11.70 8.82
C ALA A 148 19.46 -10.37 9.55
N LEU A 149 18.60 -10.04 10.51
CA LEU A 149 18.70 -8.80 11.29
C LEU A 149 19.70 -8.99 12.46
N GLY A 150 20.96 -9.23 12.12
CA GLY A 150 22.03 -9.45 13.08
C GLY A 150 22.67 -8.16 13.59
N LYS A 151 23.59 -8.29 14.55
CA LYS A 151 24.33 -7.16 15.17
C LYS A 151 24.96 -6.23 14.13
N ASN A 152 25.59 -6.76 13.08
CA ASN A 152 26.23 -5.94 12.05
C ASN A 152 25.22 -5.08 11.28
N THR A 153 24.07 -5.65 10.92
CA THR A 153 22.99 -4.90 10.26
C THR A 153 22.39 -3.85 11.19
N LEU A 154 22.13 -4.18 12.46
CA LEU A 154 21.61 -3.22 13.44
C LEU A 154 22.57 -2.04 13.69
N THR A 155 23.87 -2.31 13.78
CA THR A 155 24.90 -1.27 13.87
C THR A 155 24.89 -0.36 12.64
N ALA A 156 24.83 -0.95 11.43
CA ALA A 156 24.78 -0.21 10.18
C ALA A 156 23.51 0.64 10.03
N ILE A 157 22.35 0.11 10.46
CA ILE A 157 21.09 0.87 10.51
C ILE A 157 21.24 2.10 11.41
N SER A 158 21.91 1.93 12.55
CA SER A 158 22.11 3.02 13.52
C SER A 158 23.14 4.06 13.07
N SER A 159 23.96 3.77 12.06
CA SER A 159 25.00 4.69 11.55
C SER A 159 24.53 5.60 10.41
N VAL A 160 23.30 5.45 9.92
CA VAL A 160 22.77 6.23 8.79
C VAL A 160 21.56 7.08 9.22
N ASP A 161 21.25 8.10 8.43
CA ASP A 161 20.01 8.85 8.60
C ASP A 161 18.79 7.94 8.34
N PRO A 162 17.84 7.85 9.30
CA PRO A 162 16.66 6.99 9.17
C PRO A 162 15.81 7.26 7.93
N ILE A 163 15.62 8.54 7.56
CA ILE A 163 14.77 8.90 6.41
C ILE A 163 15.46 8.48 5.11
N LYS A 164 16.76 8.73 4.98
CA LYS A 164 17.55 8.25 3.83
C LYS A 164 17.49 6.74 3.71
N LEU A 165 17.55 6.01 4.82
CA LEU A 165 17.41 4.55 4.81
C LEU A 165 16.02 4.09 4.35
N MET A 166 14.93 4.72 4.82
CA MET A 166 13.58 4.40 4.34
C MET A 166 13.44 4.62 2.83
N GLN A 167 13.97 5.74 2.32
CA GLN A 167 13.97 6.06 0.90
C GLN A 167 14.77 5.02 0.10
N ALA A 168 15.99 4.72 0.55
CA ALA A 168 16.87 3.74 -0.09
C ALA A 168 16.27 2.32 -0.11
N ALA A 169 15.71 1.86 1.01
CA ALA A 169 15.04 0.57 1.10
C ALA A 169 13.77 0.51 0.21
N SER A 170 13.03 1.62 0.10
CA SER A 170 11.86 1.70 -0.79
C SER A 170 12.25 1.64 -2.26
N MET A 171 13.36 2.29 -2.65
CA MET A 171 13.90 2.18 -4.00
C MET A 171 14.38 0.76 -4.29
N ALA A 172 15.10 0.13 -3.36
CA ALA A 172 15.55 -1.26 -3.50
C ALA A 172 14.37 -2.21 -3.74
N GLN A 173 13.26 -2.04 -3.01
CA GLN A 173 12.05 -2.83 -3.22
C GLN A 173 11.43 -2.59 -4.60
N LYS A 174 11.30 -1.33 -5.05
CA LYS A 174 10.76 -1.03 -6.39
C LYS A 174 11.57 -1.69 -7.49
N SER A 175 12.90 -1.57 -7.44
CA SER A 175 13.80 -2.17 -8.42
C SER A 175 13.70 -3.70 -8.46
N ASP A 176 13.55 -4.35 -7.30
CA ASP A 176 13.33 -5.80 -7.23
C ASP A 176 11.97 -6.21 -7.85
N GLU A 177 10.90 -5.46 -7.58
CA GLU A 177 9.59 -5.71 -8.20
C GLU A 177 9.60 -5.51 -9.71
N GLU A 178 10.28 -4.46 -10.20
CA GLU A 178 10.46 -4.22 -11.63
C GLU A 178 11.27 -5.34 -12.30
N ALA A 179 12.36 -5.79 -11.66
CA ALA A 179 13.17 -6.90 -12.16
C ALA A 179 12.35 -8.21 -12.24
N LYS A 180 11.53 -8.49 -11.22
CA LYS A 180 10.62 -9.63 -11.19
C LYS A 180 9.54 -9.55 -12.28
N ALA A 181 9.00 -8.36 -12.54
CA ALA A 181 8.02 -8.15 -13.61
C ALA A 181 8.63 -8.23 -15.01
N LYS A 182 9.89 -7.81 -15.16
CA LYS A 182 10.65 -8.02 -16.40
C LYS A 182 10.89 -9.50 -16.68
N ALA A 183 11.17 -10.29 -15.63
CA ALA A 183 11.36 -11.73 -15.75
C ALA A 183 10.03 -12.50 -15.95
N ASN A 184 8.91 -11.97 -15.46
CA ASN A 184 7.59 -12.56 -15.62
C ASN A 184 6.53 -11.48 -15.97
N PRO A 185 6.16 -11.35 -17.26
CA PRO A 185 5.20 -10.35 -17.73
C PRO A 185 3.82 -10.40 -17.03
N ASP A 186 3.37 -11.57 -16.56
CA ASP A 186 2.10 -11.68 -15.83
C ASP A 186 2.08 -10.87 -14.53
N ARG A 187 3.27 -10.48 -14.04
CA ARG A 187 3.41 -9.66 -12.84
C ARG A 187 3.31 -8.16 -13.09
N VAL A 188 3.46 -7.69 -14.33
CA VAL A 188 3.42 -6.25 -14.68
C VAL A 188 2.13 -5.59 -14.18
N LYS A 189 1.02 -6.32 -14.27
CA LYS A 189 -0.31 -5.86 -13.84
C LYS A 189 -0.42 -5.53 -12.34
N PHE A 190 0.52 -6.01 -11.51
CA PHE A 190 0.56 -5.71 -10.07
C PHE A 190 1.44 -4.51 -9.72
N LEU A 191 2.36 -4.08 -10.61
CA LEU A 191 3.32 -3.01 -10.33
C LEU A 191 2.69 -1.69 -9.87
N PRO A 192 1.59 -1.20 -10.48
CA PRO A 192 1.00 0.06 -10.03
C PRO A 192 0.54 0.02 -8.57
N GLY A 193 -0.13 -1.07 -8.15
CA GLY A 193 -0.59 -1.25 -6.78
C GLY A 193 0.56 -1.41 -5.78
N LEU A 194 1.58 -2.19 -6.16
CA LEU A 194 2.80 -2.36 -5.37
C LEU A 194 3.54 -1.04 -5.16
N ASN A 195 3.73 -0.26 -6.22
CA ASN A 195 4.39 1.03 -6.16
C ASN A 195 3.63 2.04 -5.30
N ASN A 196 2.29 2.06 -5.40
CA ASN A 196 1.45 2.88 -4.54
C ASN A 196 1.60 2.50 -3.07
N ARG A 197 1.58 1.20 -2.73
CA ARG A 197 1.80 0.74 -1.35
C ARG A 197 3.19 1.11 -0.84
N ILE A 198 4.24 0.94 -1.64
CA ILE A 198 5.61 1.31 -1.26
C ILE A 198 5.70 2.83 -0.98
N ASN A 199 5.09 3.66 -1.83
CA ASN A 199 5.06 5.11 -1.65
C ASN A 199 4.29 5.51 -0.39
N ASN A 200 3.10 4.96 -0.18
CA ASN A 200 2.28 5.25 1.00
C ASN A 200 3.00 4.87 2.30
N ARG A 201 3.66 3.71 2.32
CA ARG A 201 4.47 3.28 3.47
C ARG A 201 5.64 4.23 3.73
N LEU A 202 6.36 4.65 2.68
CA LEU A 202 7.47 5.60 2.82
C LEU A 202 6.98 6.93 3.43
N ASP A 203 5.90 7.47 2.88
CA ASP A 203 5.30 8.72 3.32
C ASP A 203 4.79 8.65 4.78
N ALA A 204 4.03 7.60 5.14
CA ALA A 204 3.58 7.39 6.51
C ALA A 204 4.74 7.14 7.48
N GLY A 205 5.77 6.41 7.04
CA GLY A 205 6.99 6.15 7.82
C GLY A 205 7.77 7.43 8.13
N ILE A 206 7.91 8.33 7.17
CA ILE A 206 8.55 9.63 7.36
C ILE A 206 7.76 10.49 8.35
N LYS A 207 6.43 10.56 8.21
CA LYS A 207 5.58 11.29 9.16
C LYS A 207 5.72 10.74 10.58
N TYR A 208 5.70 9.42 10.72
CA TYR A 208 5.95 8.75 11.99
C TYR A 208 7.31 9.14 12.58
N ALA A 209 8.38 9.13 11.79
CA ALA A 209 9.72 9.54 12.21
C ALA A 209 9.81 11.01 12.64
N MET A 210 8.95 11.87 12.08
CA MET A 210 8.82 13.29 12.41
C MET A 210 7.88 13.55 13.60
N GLY A 211 7.26 12.52 14.19
CA GLY A 211 6.27 12.67 15.25
C GLY A 211 4.93 13.23 14.77
N ILE A 212 4.71 13.29 13.45
CA ILE A 212 3.44 13.69 12.85
C ILE A 212 2.51 12.49 12.88
N LYS A 213 1.32 12.66 13.47
CA LYS A 213 0.32 11.57 13.50
C LYS A 213 -0.04 11.17 12.06
N PRO A 214 0.20 9.92 11.66
CA PRO A 214 -0.18 9.46 10.33
C PRO A 214 -1.71 9.33 10.27
N GLY A 215 -2.31 9.92 9.24
CA GLY A 215 -3.74 9.85 8.97
C GLY A 215 -3.97 9.82 7.45
N PRO A 216 -5.15 9.36 7.00
CA PRO A 216 -5.39 9.08 5.58
C PRO A 216 -5.36 10.32 4.66
N ASN A 217 -5.27 11.54 5.21
CA ASN A 217 -5.32 12.81 4.47
C ASN A 217 -4.17 13.79 4.76
N THR A 218 -3.07 13.41 5.41
CA THR A 218 -1.97 14.36 5.64
C THR A 218 -0.97 14.35 4.48
N SER A 219 -1.13 15.15 3.43
CA SER A 219 -0.03 15.39 2.50
C SER A 219 1.10 16.13 3.21
N VAL A 220 2.37 15.75 2.98
CA VAL A 220 3.56 16.48 3.51
C VAL A 220 3.57 17.95 3.07
N LYS A 221 2.87 18.29 1.98
CA LYS A 221 2.74 19.68 1.50
C LYS A 221 1.84 20.56 2.36
N ASP A 222 0.99 19.98 3.21
CA ASP A 222 -0.03 20.71 3.98
C ASP A 222 0.23 20.72 5.50
N SER A 223 1.31 20.07 5.96
CA SER A 223 1.66 20.02 7.38
C SER A 223 2.41 21.28 7.82
N MET A 224 1.69 22.26 8.37
CA MET A 224 2.29 23.29 9.23
C MET A 224 2.71 22.68 10.59
N PRO A 225 3.84 23.12 11.17
CA PRO A 225 4.23 22.71 12.51
C PRO A 225 3.23 23.23 13.55
N ILE A 226 2.83 22.39 14.50
CA ILE A 226 2.05 22.81 15.67
C ILE A 226 3.02 23.50 16.64
N ILE A 227 2.94 24.82 16.72
CA ILE A 227 3.48 25.59 17.85
C ILE A 227 2.42 25.55 18.96
N PRO A 228 2.72 25.06 20.18
CA PRO A 228 1.75 25.04 21.25
C PRO A 228 1.33 26.48 21.61
N GLY A 229 0.02 26.79 21.49
CA GLY A 229 -0.56 28.00 22.11
C GLY A 229 -1.27 29.02 21.21
N GLN A 230 -1.73 28.70 20.00
CA GLN A 230 -2.62 29.61 19.27
C GLN A 230 -3.97 28.98 18.93
N GLU A 231 -5.02 29.53 19.55
CA GLU A 231 -6.42 29.26 19.26
C GLU A 231 -6.80 29.78 17.87
N GLN A 232 -7.76 29.09 17.25
CA GLN A 232 -8.22 29.28 15.87
C GLN A 232 -8.79 30.69 15.64
N MET A 233 -8.18 31.47 14.75
CA MET A 233 -8.85 32.60 14.10
C MET A 233 -9.42 32.15 12.75
N GLN A 234 -10.71 32.39 12.58
CA GLN A 234 -11.55 32.02 11.44
C GLN A 234 -11.10 32.72 10.15
N GLU A 235 -10.99 31.95 9.06
CA GLU A 235 -10.78 32.47 7.70
C GLU A 235 -12.03 33.19 7.18
N GLN A 236 -11.88 34.49 6.89
CA GLN A 236 -12.76 35.22 5.99
C GLN A 236 -12.30 35.01 4.55
N LYS A 237 -13.18 34.50 3.69
CA LYS A 237 -12.98 34.46 2.23
C LYS A 237 -13.15 35.84 1.61
N PRO A 238 -12.38 36.16 0.56
CA PRO A 238 -12.89 36.98 -0.53
C PRO A 238 -12.91 36.26 -1.89
N ASN A 239 -13.79 36.79 -2.73
CA ASN A 239 -14.32 36.26 -3.98
C ASN A 239 -13.35 36.24 -5.19
N ASN A 240 -13.71 35.38 -6.15
CA ASN A 240 -13.27 35.34 -7.54
C ASN A 240 -13.28 36.71 -8.24
N GLU A 241 -12.28 36.93 -9.11
CA GLU A 241 -12.44 37.23 -10.54
C GLU A 241 -11.06 37.40 -11.18
N PHE A 242 -10.76 36.71 -12.28
CA PHE A 242 -10.20 37.33 -13.49
C PHE A 242 -10.12 36.34 -14.66
N GLN A 243 -10.63 36.79 -15.81
CA GLN A 243 -10.58 36.17 -17.13
C GLN A 243 -9.25 36.45 -17.84
N GLY A 244 -8.89 35.55 -18.78
CA GLY A 244 -8.26 35.95 -20.05
C GLY A 244 -6.95 35.24 -20.41
N GLY A 245 -6.88 34.74 -21.66
CA GLY A 245 -5.63 34.76 -22.44
C GLY A 245 -5.10 33.45 -23.03
N LEU A 246 -5.54 33.16 -24.26
CA LEU A 246 -4.76 32.76 -25.46
C LEU A 246 -3.42 31.98 -25.32
N ALA A 247 -3.34 30.83 -26.02
CA ALA A 247 -2.14 30.31 -26.71
C ALA A 247 -2.60 29.31 -27.81
N MET A 248 -2.51 29.61 -29.11
CA MET A 248 -1.37 29.48 -30.06
C MET A 248 -0.76 28.06 -30.16
N GLY A 249 -0.64 27.57 -31.41
CA GLY A 249 -0.21 26.23 -31.83
C GLY A 249 1.19 25.80 -31.37
N VAL A 250 1.67 24.59 -31.65
CA VAL A 250 2.14 24.15 -32.99
C VAL A 250 2.28 22.62 -33.10
N SER A 251 2.15 22.15 -34.34
CA SER A 251 2.89 21.06 -35.03
C SER A 251 2.72 19.58 -34.66
N ARG A 252 2.24 18.85 -35.67
CA ARG A 252 2.27 17.39 -35.86
C ARG A 252 3.53 16.98 -36.64
N VAL A 253 4.12 15.85 -36.30
CA VAL A 253 4.93 15.02 -37.22
C VAL A 253 4.71 13.54 -36.88
N PRO A 254 4.62 12.61 -37.86
CA PRO A 254 3.97 11.32 -37.72
C PRO A 254 4.96 10.18 -37.42
N TYR A 255 4.50 9.13 -36.74
CA TYR A 255 5.24 7.87 -36.64
C TYR A 255 4.72 6.84 -37.66
N ALA A 256 5.71 6.23 -38.31
CA ALA A 256 5.61 5.25 -39.37
C ALA A 256 5.11 3.89 -38.90
N THR A 257 4.51 3.18 -39.84
CA THR A 257 3.89 1.86 -39.76
C THR A 257 4.86 0.72 -40.11
N MET A 258 4.47 -0.50 -39.66
CA MET A 258 4.75 -1.87 -40.16
C MET A 258 5.83 -2.69 -39.42
N PRO A 259 5.77 -4.04 -39.39
CA PRO A 259 4.70 -4.98 -39.81
C PRO A 259 4.28 -6.03 -38.75
N GLU A 260 3.13 -6.66 -39.00
CA GLU A 260 2.65 -7.91 -38.40
C GLU A 260 3.44 -9.13 -38.90
N GLU A 261 3.62 -10.15 -38.05
CA GLU A 261 3.69 -11.56 -38.46
C GLU A 261 3.58 -12.49 -37.23
N GLY A 262 2.73 -13.52 -37.31
CA GLY A 262 2.65 -14.58 -36.30
C GLY A 262 1.27 -15.24 -36.11
N THR A 263 0.60 -15.61 -37.20
CA THR A 263 -0.64 -16.41 -37.18
C THR A 263 -0.35 -17.88 -36.82
N LEU A 264 -1.14 -18.44 -35.90
CA LEU A 264 -1.29 -19.88 -35.67
C LEU A 264 -2.72 -20.32 -36.01
N PRO A 265 -2.93 -21.59 -36.43
CA PRO A 265 -4.05 -21.99 -37.29
C PRO A 265 -5.41 -22.07 -36.59
N PHE A 266 -6.44 -21.72 -37.35
CA PHE A 266 -7.86 -21.78 -37.04
C PHE A 266 -8.37 -23.22 -36.95
N ILE A 267 -8.99 -23.58 -35.82
CA ILE A 267 -9.79 -24.81 -35.65
C ILE A 267 -11.27 -24.40 -35.81
N PRO A 268 -12.00 -24.85 -36.85
CA PRO A 268 -13.40 -24.49 -37.03
C PRO A 268 -14.30 -25.23 -36.01
N GLY A 269 -15.16 -24.50 -35.28
CA GLY A 269 -16.32 -25.08 -34.59
C GLY A 269 -16.50 -24.81 -33.10
N ILE A 270 -15.67 -23.98 -32.46
CA ILE A 270 -15.90 -23.52 -31.08
C ILE A 270 -15.81 -21.99 -31.09
N GLU A 271 -16.95 -21.31 -31.03
CA GLU A 271 -16.95 -19.89 -30.69
C GLU A 271 -16.49 -19.76 -29.23
N PRO A 272 -15.36 -19.08 -28.94
CA PRO A 272 -15.01 -18.77 -27.58
C PRO A 272 -16.09 -17.82 -27.02
N ALA A 273 -16.66 -18.18 -25.88
CA ALA A 273 -17.59 -17.30 -25.17
C ALA A 273 -16.96 -15.90 -25.03
N PRO A 274 -17.74 -14.82 -25.23
CA PRO A 274 -17.22 -13.48 -25.10
C PRO A 274 -16.55 -13.34 -23.72
N PRO A 275 -15.35 -12.74 -23.63
CA PRO A 275 -14.69 -12.54 -22.36
C PRO A 275 -15.65 -11.77 -21.46
N LYS A 276 -16.00 -12.35 -20.30
CA LYS A 276 -16.77 -11.64 -19.27
C LYS A 276 -16.02 -10.35 -18.96
N GLU A 277 -16.70 -9.21 -19.11
CA GLU A 277 -16.15 -7.92 -18.72
C GLU A 277 -15.65 -8.02 -17.28
N PRO A 278 -14.39 -7.64 -16.99
CA PRO A 278 -13.88 -7.65 -15.63
C PRO A 278 -14.69 -6.68 -14.78
N ASP A 279 -15.25 -7.19 -13.67
CA ASP A 279 -15.97 -6.41 -12.68
C ASP A 279 -15.04 -5.32 -12.11
N GLU A 280 -15.36 -4.05 -12.40
CA GLU A 280 -14.57 -2.86 -12.05
C GLU A 280 -14.42 -2.64 -10.51
N PHE A 281 -15.02 -3.49 -9.68
CA PHE A 281 -14.92 -3.47 -8.21
C PHE A 281 -13.83 -4.37 -7.60
N MET A 282 -12.93 -4.98 -8.39
CA MET A 282 -11.84 -5.80 -7.86
C MET A 282 -10.48 -5.07 -7.79
N PRO A 283 -10.02 -4.65 -6.59
CA PRO A 283 -8.59 -4.61 -6.29
C PRO A 283 -8.10 -6.01 -5.86
N ARG A 284 -6.92 -6.38 -6.40
CA ARG A 284 -6.32 -7.72 -6.32
C ARG A 284 -5.65 -7.99 -4.98
N PRO A 285 -5.70 -9.23 -4.47
CA PRO A 285 -4.89 -9.64 -3.33
C PRO A 285 -3.41 -9.49 -3.69
N ILE A 286 -2.66 -8.74 -2.88
CA ILE A 286 -1.20 -8.71 -2.97
C ILE A 286 -0.65 -9.65 -1.89
N GLY A 287 -1.09 -10.90 -1.93
CA GLY A 287 -0.38 -12.01 -1.31
C GLY A 287 0.75 -12.44 -2.24
N LEU A 288 1.90 -11.76 -2.20
CA LEU A 288 3.12 -12.23 -2.86
C LEU A 288 4.22 -12.32 -1.80
N GLY A 289 4.55 -13.56 -1.44
CA GLY A 289 5.63 -13.91 -0.51
C GLY A 289 7.03 -13.61 -1.02
#